data_AF-A0A168DRA8-F1
#
_entry.id   AF-A0A168DRA8-F1
#
_cell.length_a   1.000
_cell.length_b   1.000
_cell.length_c   1.000
_cell.angle_alpha   90.00
_cell.angle_beta   90.00
_cell.angle_gamma   90.00
#
_symmetry.space_group_name_H-M   'P 1'
#
loop_
_entity.id
_entity.type
_entity.pdbx_description
1 polymer ?
#
loop_
_entity_poly.entity_id
_entity_poly.type
_entity_poly.pdbx_seq_one_letter_code
_entity_poly.pdbx_strand_id
1 'polypeptide(L)'
;MNTITVPKFPLIWSLFSLRLSISIVFILWTLNKFLSPDSTARTFEAFYGFSAMSEALSFILGGIQALIVICFLVGFKKRLSIGALLIMHIVSTLVSYERYLDPFTSPNLLFFAGWPMLAGLLTLYLLRDYDTKFSIERSAMT
;
A
#
# COMPACT_ATOMS: atom_id res chain seq x y z
N MET A 1 0.67 -18.90 27.81
CA MET A 1 0.30 -18.34 26.50
C MET A 1 -1.18 -18.57 26.31
N ASN A 2 -1.98 -17.50 26.22
CA ASN A 2 -3.41 -17.63 25.89
C ASN A 2 -3.53 -17.69 24.37
N THR A 3 -3.63 -18.89 23.81
CA THR A 3 -3.80 -19.09 22.37
C THR A 3 -5.28 -19.01 22.00
N ILE A 4 -5.59 -18.25 20.95
CA ILE A 4 -6.94 -18.16 20.37
C ILE A 4 -6.97 -19.08 19.13
N THR A 5 -8.01 -19.91 19.02
CA THR A 5 -8.26 -20.72 17.82
C THR A 5 -9.13 -19.93 16.84
N VAL A 6 -8.63 -19.76 15.61
CA VAL A 6 -9.33 -19.04 14.54
C VAL A 6 -9.62 -20.00 13.39
N PRO A 7 -10.86 -20.09 12.87
CA PRO A 7 -11.15 -20.93 11.72
C PRO A 7 -10.35 -20.48 10.50
N LYS A 8 -9.74 -21.43 9.78
CA LYS A 8 -8.85 -21.14 8.63
C LYS A 8 -9.57 -20.37 7.51
N PHE A 9 -10.80 -20.77 7.19
CA PHE A 9 -11.55 -20.19 6.08
C PHE A 9 -11.76 -18.67 6.20
N PRO A 10 -12.35 -18.13 7.29
CA PRO A 10 -12.49 -16.68 7.45
C PRO A 10 -11.12 -15.97 7.47
N LEU A 11 -10.10 -16.54 8.14
CA LEU A 11 -8.77 -15.94 8.20
C LEU A 11 -8.17 -15.68 6.81
N ILE A 12 -8.11 -16.70 5.95
CA ILE A 12 -7.48 -16.56 4.62
C ILE A 12 -8.27 -15.62 3.70
N TRP A 13 -9.59 -15.55 3.87
CA TRP A 13 -10.43 -14.63 3.09
C TRP A 13 -10.32 -13.19 3.58
N SER A 14 -10.23 -12.96 4.90
CA SER A 14 -9.96 -11.64 5.47
C SER A 14 -8.61 -11.08 5.02
N LEU A 15 -7.57 -11.91 5.00
CA LEU A 15 -6.25 -11.47 4.52
C LEU A 15 -6.28 -11.19 3.01
N PHE A 16 -6.92 -12.04 2.22
CA PHE A 16 -7.07 -11.79 0.78
C PHE A 16 -7.87 -10.51 0.48
N SER A 17 -8.95 -10.22 1.24
CA SER A 17 -9.73 -9.00 1.01
C SER A 17 -8.92 -7.74 1.30
N LEU A 18 -8.12 -7.74 2.37
CA LEU A 18 -7.15 -6.66 2.64
C LEU A 18 -6.15 -6.53 1.48
N ARG A 19 -5.54 -7.64 1.04
CA ARG A 19 -4.55 -7.63 -0.04
C ARG A 19 -5.13 -7.09 -1.34
N LEU A 20 -6.34 -7.53 -1.70
CA LEU A 20 -7.02 -7.10 -2.92
C LEU A 20 -7.40 -5.61 -2.86
N SER A 21 -8.06 -5.17 -1.78
CA SER A 21 -8.50 -3.77 -1.63
C SER A 21 -7.32 -2.79 -1.62
N ILE A 22 -6.26 -3.11 -0.89
CA ILE A 22 -5.03 -2.31 -0.86
C ILE A 22 -4.37 -2.28 -2.25
N SER A 23 -4.36 -3.40 -2.97
CA SER A 23 -3.83 -3.46 -4.34
C SER A 23 -4.57 -2.51 -5.27
N ILE A 24 -5.90 -2.45 -5.21
CA ILE A 24 -6.72 -1.56 -6.06
C ILE A 24 -6.27 -0.11 -5.89
N VAL A 25 -6.10 0.36 -4.65
CA VAL A 25 -5.64 1.73 -4.37
C VAL A 25 -4.25 1.96 -4.95
N PHE A 26 -3.31 1.06 -4.71
CA PHE A 26 -1.94 1.20 -5.23
C PHE A 26 -1.85 1.09 -6.76
N ILE A 27 -2.72 0.30 -7.40
CA ILE A 27 -2.82 0.24 -8.86
C ILE A 27 -3.21 1.62 -9.40
N LEU A 28 -4.21 2.29 -8.83
CA LEU A 28 -4.60 3.63 -9.27
C LEU A 28 -3.49 4.65 -9.09
N TRP A 29 -2.78 4.62 -7.95
CA TRP A 29 -1.61 5.48 -7.72
C TRP A 29 -0.44 5.19 -8.66
N THR A 30 -0.28 3.93 -9.06
CA THR A 30 0.71 3.52 -10.05
C THR A 30 0.32 4.03 -11.44
N LEU A 31 -0.93 3.84 -11.85
CA LEU A 31 -1.45 4.35 -13.12
C LEU A 31 -1.37 5.88 -13.21
N ASN A 32 -1.63 6.61 -12.12
CA ASN A 32 -1.48 8.06 -12.07
C ASN A 32 -0.07 8.53 -12.48
N LYS A 33 0.99 7.77 -12.16
CA LYS A 33 2.37 8.13 -12.55
C LYS A 33 2.59 8.10 -14.06
N PHE A 34 1.89 7.19 -14.75
CA PHE A 34 1.96 7.03 -16.20
C PHE A 34 0.98 7.95 -16.94
N LEU A 35 -0.25 8.08 -16.42
CA LEU A 35 -1.33 8.81 -17.09
C LEU A 35 -1.35 10.30 -16.75
N SER A 36 -0.72 10.71 -15.65
CA SER A 36 -0.71 12.09 -15.16
C SER A 36 0.59 12.43 -14.43
N PRO A 37 1.74 12.45 -15.14
CA PRO A 37 3.04 12.77 -14.56
C PRO A 37 3.07 14.15 -13.87
N ASP A 38 2.34 15.15 -14.36
CA ASP A 38 2.20 16.46 -13.70
C ASP A 38 1.55 16.37 -12.30
N SER A 39 0.57 15.49 -12.14
CA SER A 39 -0.06 15.23 -10.83
C SER A 39 0.96 14.60 -9.86
N THR A 40 1.82 13.74 -10.38
CA THR A 40 2.91 13.13 -9.61
C THR A 40 3.93 14.19 -9.20
N ALA A 41 4.34 15.07 -10.11
CA ALA A 41 5.24 16.19 -9.80
C ALA A 41 4.69 17.07 -8.67
N ARG A 42 3.43 17.51 -8.77
CA ARG A 42 2.79 18.31 -7.71
C ARG A 42 2.74 17.60 -6.37
N THR A 43 2.49 16.28 -6.36
CA THR A 43 2.49 15.48 -5.13
C THR A 43 3.89 15.41 -4.52
N PHE A 44 4.93 15.19 -5.34
CA PHE A 44 6.31 15.12 -4.85
C PHE A 44 6.82 16.47 -4.34
N GLU A 45 6.45 17.57 -5.00
CA GLU A 45 6.77 18.90 -4.53
C GLU A 45 6.06 19.19 -3.19
N ALA A 46 4.74 18.98 -3.12
CA ALA A 46 3.93 19.33 -1.95
C ALA A 46 4.26 18.50 -0.69
N PHE A 47 4.56 17.20 -0.84
CA PHE A 47 4.73 16.29 0.30
C PHE A 47 6.18 15.87 0.56
N TYR A 48 7.07 16.03 -0.43
CA TYR A 48 8.46 15.57 -0.33
C TYR A 48 9.47 16.68 -0.64
N GLY A 49 9.03 17.91 -0.96
CA GLY A 49 9.90 19.03 -1.28
C GLY A 49 10.72 18.82 -2.56
N PHE A 50 10.33 17.86 -3.40
CA PHE A 50 11.09 17.47 -4.59
C PHE A 50 10.49 18.08 -5.85
N SER A 51 11.00 19.25 -6.24
CA SER A 51 10.53 20.01 -7.42
C SER A 51 11.14 19.55 -8.75
N ALA A 52 12.18 18.72 -8.74
CA ALA A 52 12.87 18.25 -9.94
C ALA A 52 12.22 17.01 -10.58
N MET A 53 10.91 16.80 -10.39
CA MET A 53 10.20 15.65 -10.94
C MET A 53 9.98 15.80 -12.45
N SER A 54 10.74 15.04 -13.24
CA SER A 54 10.52 14.91 -14.68
C SER A 54 9.50 13.82 -15.02
N GLU A 55 8.94 13.90 -16.23
CA GLU A 55 8.08 12.84 -16.77
C GLU A 55 8.79 11.47 -16.80
N ALA A 56 10.04 11.44 -17.27
CA ALA A 56 10.84 10.23 -17.31
C ALA A 56 11.03 9.61 -15.90
N LEU A 57 11.29 10.46 -14.89
CA LEU A 57 11.42 9.99 -13.51
C LEU A 57 10.07 9.50 -12.96
N SER A 58 8.96 10.18 -13.26
CA SER A 58 7.61 9.72 -12.92
C SER A 58 7.36 8.30 -13.45
N PHE A 59 7.70 8.05 -14.72
CA PHE A 59 7.52 6.73 -15.34
C PHE A 59 8.43 5.66 -14.74
N ILE A 60 9.68 5.99 -14.43
CA ILE A 60 10.60 5.06 -13.75
C ILE A 60 10.04 4.65 -12.38
N LEU A 61 9.61 5.63 -11.58
CA LEU A 61 8.99 5.37 -10.28
C LEU A 61 7.67 4.59 -10.43
N GLY A 62 6.88 4.89 -11.47
CA GLY A 62 5.70 4.13 -11.84
C GLY A 62 6.01 2.67 -12.15
N GLY A 63 7.07 2.40 -12.91
CA GLY A 63 7.50 1.03 -13.25
C GLY A 63 7.95 0.24 -12.03
N ILE A 64 8.73 0.87 -11.16
CA ILE A 64 9.16 0.25 -9.89
C ILE A 64 7.94 -0.06 -9.01
N GLN A 65 7.02 0.90 -8.86
CA GLN A 65 5.81 0.71 -8.07
C GLN A 65 4.91 -0.37 -8.68
N ALA A 66 4.75 -0.40 -10.00
CA ALA A 66 3.98 -1.43 -10.71
C ALA A 66 4.50 -2.83 -10.40
N LEU A 67 5.82 -3.03 -10.46
CA LEU A 67 6.44 -4.32 -10.15
C LEU A 67 6.13 -4.75 -8.70
N ILE A 68 6.29 -3.84 -7.74
CA ILE A 68 6.00 -4.10 -6.32
C ILE A 68 4.53 -4.45 -6.12
N VAL A 69 3.62 -3.70 -6.75
CA VAL A 69 2.17 -3.90 -6.65
C VAL A 69 1.74 -5.21 -7.28
N ILE A 70 2.31 -5.60 -8.42
CA ILE A 70 2.06 -6.91 -9.03
C ILE A 70 2.52 -8.02 -8.10
N CYS A 71 3.74 -7.93 -7.56
CA CYS A 71 4.23 -8.91 -6.58
C CYS A 71 3.32 -9.01 -5.35
N PHE A 72 2.85 -7.88 -4.82
CA PHE A 72 1.92 -7.84 -3.69
C PHE A 72 0.56 -8.48 -4.05
N LEU A 73 -0.04 -8.12 -5.19
CA LEU A 73 -1.34 -8.61 -5.63
C LEU A 73 -1.35 -10.11 -5.90
N VAL A 74 -0.26 -10.69 -6.39
CA VAL A 74 -0.17 -12.15 -6.62
C VAL A 74 0.40 -12.91 -5.41
N GLY A 75 0.78 -12.20 -4.35
CA GLY A 75 1.33 -12.81 -3.14
C GLY A 75 2.70 -13.44 -3.39
N PHE A 76 3.56 -12.75 -4.14
CA PHE A 76 4.94 -13.15 -4.41
C PHE A 76 5.91 -12.35 -3.53
N LYS A 77 6.89 -13.05 -2.94
CA LYS A 77 7.86 -12.50 -1.98
C LYS A 77 7.17 -11.64 -0.93
N LYS A 78 6.12 -12.18 -0.27
CA LYS A 78 5.19 -11.44 0.60
C LYS A 78 5.90 -10.55 1.61
N ARG A 79 6.98 -11.04 2.24
CA ARG A 79 7.78 -10.23 3.17
C ARG A 79 8.32 -8.95 2.53
N LEU A 80 8.82 -9.03 1.30
CA LEU A 80 9.38 -7.88 0.58
C LEU A 80 8.29 -7.01 -0.04
N SER A 81 7.30 -7.60 -0.72
CA SER A 81 6.26 -6.84 -1.41
C SER A 81 5.32 -6.14 -0.44
N ILE A 82 4.87 -6.81 0.62
CA ILE A 82 4.07 -6.18 1.69
C ILE A 82 4.92 -5.16 2.45
N GLY A 83 6.17 -5.49 2.77
CA GLY A 83 7.09 -4.59 3.48
C GLY A 83 7.36 -3.29 2.72
N ALA A 84 7.57 -3.38 1.40
CA ALA A 84 7.78 -2.21 0.55
C ALA A 84 6.55 -1.29 0.55
N LEU A 85 5.35 -1.83 0.34
CA LEU A 85 4.11 -1.04 0.37
C LEU A 85 3.83 -0.48 1.76
N LEU A 86 4.10 -1.24 2.82
CA LEU A 86 3.97 -0.77 4.20
C LEU A 86 4.88 0.44 4.45
N ILE A 87 6.16 0.38 4.07
CA ILE A 87 7.09 1.51 4.23
C ILE A 87 6.64 2.72 3.40
N MET A 88 6.31 2.51 2.12
CA MET A 88 5.80 3.59 1.25
C MET A 88 4.58 4.28 1.86
N HIS A 89 3.65 3.51 2.42
CA HIS A 89 2.41 4.01 3.00
C HIS A 89 2.62 4.67 4.37
N ILE A 90 3.53 4.14 5.20
CA ILE A 90 3.95 4.80 6.45
C ILE A 90 4.50 6.18 6.13
N VAL A 91 5.46 6.28 5.21
CA VAL A 91 6.05 7.56 4.81
C VAL A 91 4.96 8.50 4.31
N SER A 92 4.11 8.06 3.38
CA SER A 92 3.02 8.87 2.82
C SER A 92 2.03 9.36 3.88
N THR A 93 1.73 8.53 4.89
CA THR A 93 0.86 8.88 6.01
C THR A 93 1.52 9.94 6.88
N LEU A 94 2.79 9.77 7.25
CA LEU A 94 3.49 10.69 8.14
C LEU A 94 3.79 12.05 7.51
N VAL A 95 4.20 12.09 6.23
CA VAL A 95 4.46 13.37 5.54
C VAL A 95 3.18 14.19 5.32
N SER A 96 2.01 13.55 5.39
CA SER A 96 0.71 14.22 5.25
C SER A 96 0.21 14.88 6.55
N TYR A 97 1.04 15.00 7.60
CA TYR A 97 0.61 15.40 8.94
C TYR A 97 -0.21 16.70 8.98
N GLU A 98 0.14 17.70 8.17
CA GLU A 98 -0.57 18.98 8.11
C GLU A 98 -2.04 18.81 7.73
N ARG A 99 -2.36 17.85 6.86
CA ARG A 99 -3.74 17.57 6.43
C ARG A 99 -4.58 17.04 7.58
N TYR A 100 -3.97 16.37 8.56
CA TYR A 100 -4.67 15.91 9.75
C TYR A 100 -4.93 17.02 10.77
N LEU A 101 -4.15 18.11 10.74
CA LEU A 101 -4.31 19.26 11.63
C LEU A 101 -5.46 20.18 11.19
N ASP A 102 -5.82 20.16 9.92
CA ASP A 102 -6.97 20.87 9.36
C ASP A 102 -7.87 19.93 8.53
N PRO A 103 -8.59 19.00 9.18
CA PRO A 103 -9.26 17.90 8.50
C PRO A 103 -10.47 18.32 7.65
N PHE A 104 -11.06 19.49 7.92
CA PHE A 104 -12.32 19.90 7.28
C PHE A 104 -12.12 20.79 6.04
N THR A 105 -10.89 21.26 5.79
CA THR A 105 -10.54 21.91 4.51
C THR A 105 -10.45 20.86 3.41
N SER A 106 -11.23 21.02 2.33
CA SER A 106 -11.19 20.07 1.21
C SER A 106 -9.80 20.08 0.54
N PRO A 107 -9.19 18.91 0.25
CA PRO A 107 -9.73 17.54 0.35
C PRO A 107 -9.25 16.75 1.59
N ASN A 108 -8.79 17.43 2.65
CA ASN A 108 -8.00 16.86 3.74
C ASN A 108 -8.69 15.71 4.49
N LEU A 109 -10.03 15.73 4.60
CA LEU A 109 -10.80 14.66 5.23
C LEU A 109 -10.48 13.28 4.63
N LEU A 110 -10.21 13.21 3.32
CA LEU A 110 -9.93 11.95 2.62
C LEU A 110 -8.57 11.34 3.02
N PHE A 111 -7.63 12.12 3.54
CA PHE A 111 -6.33 11.61 4.00
C PHE A 111 -6.47 10.66 5.18
N PHE A 112 -7.58 10.73 5.93
CA PHE A 112 -7.84 9.79 7.03
C PHE A 112 -8.05 8.36 6.56
N ALA A 113 -8.41 8.13 5.28
CA ALA A 113 -8.43 6.79 4.69
C ALA A 113 -7.04 6.12 4.69
N GLY A 114 -5.97 6.90 4.81
CA GLY A 114 -4.61 6.40 4.98
C GLY A 114 -4.41 5.56 6.24
N TRP A 115 -5.07 5.89 7.36
CA TRP A 115 -4.88 5.21 8.64
C TRP A 115 -5.43 3.78 8.66
N PRO A 116 -6.69 3.49 8.25
CA PRO A 116 -7.17 2.12 8.13
C PRO A 116 -6.36 1.29 7.12
N MET A 117 -5.94 1.89 6.00
CA MET A 117 -5.09 1.24 5.01
C MET A 117 -3.71 0.86 5.59
N LEU A 118 -3.13 1.75 6.40
CA LEU A 118 -1.88 1.48 7.12
C LEU A 118 -2.03 0.30 8.08
N ALA A 119 -3.12 0.27 8.86
CA ALA A 119 -3.43 -0.87 9.73
C ALA A 119 -3.64 -2.17 8.95
N GLY A 120 -4.26 -2.10 7.76
CA GLY A 120 -4.42 -3.24 6.86
C GLY A 120 -3.09 -3.79 6.34
N LEU A 121 -2.17 -2.92 5.91
CA LEU A 121 -0.82 -3.30 5.50
C LEU A 121 -0.02 -3.90 6.67
N LEU A 122 -0.13 -3.32 7.87
CA LEU A 122 0.52 -3.86 9.07
C LEU A 122 -0.04 -5.25 9.40
N THR A 123 -1.36 -5.43 9.35
CA THR A 123 -2.02 -6.73 9.57
C THR A 123 -1.53 -7.78 8.58
N LEU A 124 -1.48 -7.44 7.28
CA LEU A 124 -0.92 -8.29 6.25
C LEU A 124 0.54 -8.63 6.50
N TYR A 125 1.35 -7.67 6.94
CA TYR A 125 2.77 -7.91 7.20
C TYR A 125 2.99 -8.87 8.38
N LEU A 126 2.24 -8.69 9.46
CA LEU A 126 2.30 -9.53 10.66
C LEU A 126 1.77 -10.94 10.40
N LEU A 127 0.69 -11.06 9.62
CA LEU A 127 0.00 -12.34 9.34
C LEU A 127 0.29 -12.89 7.94
N ARG A 128 1.35 -12.43 7.28
CA ARG A 128 1.70 -12.78 5.89
C ARG A 128 1.80 -14.30 5.65
N ASP A 129 2.19 -15.05 6.67
CA ASP A 129 2.33 -16.52 6.59
C ASP A 129 0.98 -17.24 6.57
N TYR A 130 -0.13 -16.54 6.86
CA TYR A 130 -1.49 -17.05 6.74
C TYR A 130 -2.21 -16.52 5.49
N ASP A 131 -1.66 -15.51 4.81
CA ASP A 131 -2.19 -14.97 3.56
C ASP A 131 -1.88 -15.92 2.38
N THR A 132 -2.70 -16.96 2.24
CA THR A 132 -2.48 -18.04 1.25
C THR A 132 -3.50 -18.05 0.12
N LYS A 133 -4.64 -17.38 0.28
CA LYS A 133 -5.73 -17.42 -0.70
C LYS A 133 -5.32 -16.61 -1.93
N PHE A 134 -5.26 -17.27 -3.10
CA PHE A 134 -4.76 -16.70 -4.37
C PHE A 134 -3.34 -16.10 -4.26
N SER A 135 -2.49 -16.69 -3.41
CA SER A 135 -1.07 -16.34 -3.30
C SER A 135 -0.23 -17.37 -4.05
N ILE A 136 0.73 -16.91 -4.85
CA ILE A 136 1.70 -17.78 -5.54
C ILE A 136 2.72 -18.32 -4.53
N GLU A 137 3.14 -17.51 -3.56
CA GLU A 137 3.94 -17.98 -2.43
C GLU A 137 3.02 -18.66 -1.40
N ARG A 138 3.07 -19.99 -1.36
CA ARG A 138 2.45 -20.75 -0.28
C ARG A 138 3.44 -20.85 0.87
N SER A 139 3.27 -19.96 1.83
CA SER A 139 3.80 -20.16 3.18
C SER A 139 2.62 -20.60 4.02
N ALA A 140 2.70 -21.80 4.55
CA ALA A 140 1.99 -22.26 5.74
C ALA A 140 2.97 -23.24 6.36
N MET A 141 3.60 -22.86 7.48
CA MET A 141 4.41 -23.80 8.25
C MET A 141 3.55 -25.03 8.52
N THR A 142 3.98 -26.17 8.00
CA THR A 142 3.57 -27.50 8.48
C THR A 142 3.95 -27.64 9.94
#